data_AF-A0A4R4WIY0-F1
#
_entry.id   AF-A0A4R4WIY0-F1
#
_cell.length_a   1.000
_cell.length_b   1.000
_cell.length_c   1.000
_cell.angle_alpha   90.00
_cell.angle_beta   90.00
_cell.angle_gamma   90.00
#
_symmetry.space_group_name_H-M   'P 1'
#
loop_
_entity.id
_entity.type
_entity.pdbx_description
1 polymer ?
#
loop_
_entity_poly.entity_id
_entity_poly.type
_entity_poly.pdbx_seq_one_letter_code
_entity_poly.pdbx_strand_id
1 'polypeptide(L)' 'MSSPPGEPRRIGYLYLLPALLVYGAFLLYPLLRAVHLSLFEWNGITLARFVGLSNYLDVV' A
#
# COMPACT_ATOMS: atom_id res chain seq x y z
N MET A 1 41.83 9.31 6.55
CA MET A 1 41.09 9.57 5.30
C MET A 1 39.66 9.93 5.63
N SER A 2 39.26 11.18 5.44
CA SER A 2 37.86 11.63 5.44
C SER A 2 37.25 11.33 4.07
N SER A 3 36.07 10.70 4.02
CA SER A 3 35.32 10.50 2.78
C SER A 3 35.16 11.82 1.99
N PRO A 4 35.19 11.80 0.65
CA PRO A 4 34.95 12.99 -0.18
C PRO A 4 33.58 13.63 0.10
N PRO A 5 33.45 14.97 0.05
CA PRO A 5 32.15 15.63 0.11
C PRO A 5 31.33 15.23 -1.13
N GLY A 6 30.25 14.47 -0.94
CA GLY A 6 29.40 13.97 -2.03
C GLY A 6 29.07 12.48 -1.97
N GLU A 7 29.66 11.72 -1.05
CA GLU A 7 29.34 10.30 -0.90
C GLU A 7 27.87 10.11 -0.44
N PRO A 8 27.02 9.35 -1.17
CA PRO A 8 25.64 9.11 -0.77
C PRO A 8 25.60 8.35 0.56
N ARG A 9 25.45 9.10 1.66
CA ARG A 9 25.28 8.50 2.98
C ARG A 9 23.88 7.90 3.04
N ARG A 10 23.78 6.63 3.44
CA ARG A 10 22.50 5.93 3.67
C ARG A 10 21.56 6.70 4.62
N ILE A 11 22.09 7.62 5.42
CA ILE A 11 21.32 8.54 6.27
C ILE A 11 20.29 9.38 5.48
N GLY A 12 20.51 9.59 4.17
CA GLY A 12 19.56 10.24 3.26
C GLY A 12 18.16 9.61 3.30
N TYR A 13 18.08 8.29 3.43
CA TYR A 13 16.80 7.57 3.50
C TYR A 13 16.02 7.87 4.78
N LEU A 14 16.68 8.23 5.88
CA LEU A 14 16.00 8.63 7.12
C LEU A 14 15.25 9.95 6.95
N TYR A 15 15.75 10.86 6.10
CA TYR A 15 15.03 12.11 5.79
C TYR A 15 13.78 11.88 4.93
N LEU A 16 13.75 10.79 4.14
CA LEU A 16 12.56 10.40 3.38
C LEU A 16 11.52 9.67 4.24
N LEU A 17 11.93 9.12 5.39
CA LEU A 17 11.09 8.28 6.23
C LEU A 17 9.75 8.94 6.60
N PRO A 18 9.67 10.21 7.05
CA PRO A 18 8.38 10.82 7.39
C PRO A 18 7.42 10.90 6.20
N ALA A 19 7.94 11.26 5.02
CA ALA A 19 7.13 11.32 3.80
C ALA A 19 6.65 9.92 3.38
N LEU A 20 7.51 8.91 3.46
CA LEU A 20 7.15 7.52 3.16
C LEU A 20 6.10 6.97 4.13
N LEU A 21 6.18 7.33 5.42
CA LEU A 21 5.18 6.94 6.41
C LEU A 21 3.81 7.54 6.10
N VAL A 22 3.75 8.84 5.78
CA VAL A 22 2.50 9.50 5.39
C VAL A 22 1.94 8.91 4.10
N TYR A 23 2.78 8.75 3.07
CA TYR A 23 2.38 8.13 1.81
C TYR A 23 1.87 6.69 2.02
N GLY A 24 2.58 5.91 2.84
CA GLY A 24 2.19 4.55 3.19
C GLY A 24 0.85 4.49 3.91
N ALA A 25 0.64 5.32 4.93
CA ALA A 25 -0.55 5.30 5.76
C ALA A 25 -1.81 5.81 5.05
N PHE A 26 -1.67 6.84 4.21
CA PHE A 26 -2.83 7.53 3.63
C PHE A 26 -3.08 7.19 2.16
N LEU A 27 -2.14 6.57 1.46
CA LEU A 27 -2.32 6.15 0.06
C LEU A 27 -2.18 4.65 -0.09
N LEU A 28 -1.03 4.07 0.27
CA LEU A 28 -0.79 2.64 0.03
C LEU A 28 -1.69 1.75 0.88
N TYR A 29 -1.88 2.08 2.16
CA TYR A 29 -2.73 1.31 3.05
C TYR A 29 -4.20 1.24 2.59
N PRO A 30 -4.92 2.36 2.31
CA PRO A 30 -6.28 2.28 1.81
C PRO A 30 -6.37 1.64 0.42
N LEU A 31 -5.38 1.84 -0.45
CA LEU A 31 -5.32 1.17 -1.75
C LEU A 31 -5.25 -0.36 -1.60
N LEU A 32 -4.33 -0.85 -0.77
CA LEU A 32 -4.20 -2.29 -0.49
C LEU A 32 -5.46 -2.84 0.19
N ARG A 33 -6.11 -2.06 1.05
CA ARG A 33 -7.39 -2.44 1.66
C ARG A 33 -8.50 -2.56 0.60
N ALA A 34 -8.56 -1.65 -0.36
CA ALA A 34 -9.52 -1.72 -1.46
C ALA A 34 -9.27 -2.95 -2.34
N VAL A 35 -8.01 -3.24 -2.69
CA VAL A 35 -7.63 -4.46 -3.42
C VAL A 35 -7.95 -5.73 -2.61
N HIS A 36 -7.76 -5.71 -1.29
CA HIS A 36 -8.14 -6.85 -0.47
C HIS A 36 -9.65 -7.05 -0.47
N LEU A 37 -10.43 -5.98 -0.27
CA LEU A 37 -11.89 -6.03 -0.26
C LEU A 37 -12.49 -6.43 -1.61
N SER A 38 -11.85 -6.09 -2.74
CA SER A 38 -12.33 -6.48 -4.07
C SER A 38 -12.28 -8.00 -4.31
N LEU A 39 -11.52 -8.75 -3.50
CA LEU A 39 -11.50 -10.21 -3.51
C LEU A 39 -12.65 -10.84 -2.71
N PHE A 40 -13.48 -10.01 -2.08
CA PHE A 40 -14.62 -10.44 -1.29
C PHE A 40 -15.92 -9.92 -1.91
N GLU A 41 -16.96 -10.71 -1.78
CA GLU A 41 -18.33 -10.27 -2.00
C GLU A 41 -18.86 -9.74 -0.67
N TRP A 42 -19.18 -8.45 -0.63
CA TRP A 42 -19.67 -7.80 0.57
C TRP A 42 -20.61 -6.63 0.25
N ASN A 43 -21.80 -6.63 0.88
CA ASN A 43 -22.81 -5.60 0.71
C ASN A 43 -22.80 -4.53 1.83
N GLY A 44 -21.79 -4.55 2.71
CA GLY A 44 -21.68 -3.61 3.84
C GLY A 44 -22.47 -3.99 5.10
N ILE A 45 -23.35 -4.99 5.02
CA ILE A 45 -24.28 -5.37 6.10
C ILE A 45 -24.00 -6.80 6.58
N THR A 46 -23.74 -7.73 5.65
CA THR A 46 -23.50 -9.14 5.96
C THR A 46 -22.04 -9.42 6.26
N LEU A 47 -21.70 -10.64 6.69
CA LEU A 47 -20.31 -11.06 6.76
C LEU A 47 -19.72 -11.11 5.34
N ALA A 48 -18.54 -10.55 5.15
CA ALA A 48 -17.84 -10.58 3.87
C ALA A 48 -17.45 -12.02 3.50
N ARG A 49 -17.74 -12.42 2.26
CA ARG A 49 -17.40 -13.76 1.74
C ARG A 49 -16.21 -13.65 0.79
N PHE A 50 -15.16 -14.46 1.01
CA PHE A 50 -14.05 -14.51 0.06
C PHE A 50 -14.49 -15.20 -1.23
N VAL A 51 -14.37 -14.50 -2.36
CA VAL A 51 -14.75 -14.99 -3.70
C VAL A 51 -13.58 -14.95 -4.69
N GLY A 52 -12.40 -14.49 -4.26
CA GLY A 52 -11.22 -14.43 -5.12
C GLY A 52 -11.43 -13.47 -6.28
N LEU A 53 -11.21 -13.92 -7.52
CA LEU A 53 -11.33 -13.08 -8.71
C LEU A 53 -12.73 -13.08 -9.35
N SER A 54 -13.72 -13.77 -8.77
CA SER A 54 -15.05 -13.87 -9.38
C SER A 54 -15.69 -12.51 -9.69
N ASN A 55 -15.54 -11.53 -8.79
CA ASN A 55 -16.01 -10.15 -8.99
C ASN A 55 -15.47 -9.48 -10.27
N TYR A 56 -14.31 -9.91 -10.77
CA TYR A 56 -13.70 -9.37 -11.99
C TYR A 56 -14.15 -10.11 -13.26
N LEU A 57 -14.59 -11.37 -13.12
CA LEU A 57 -15.06 -12.20 -14.23
C LEU A 57 -16.54 -11.91 -14.55
N ASP A 58 -17.33 -11.53 -13.54
CA ASP A 58 -18.76 -11.22 -13.66
C ASP A 58 -19.05 -9.87 -14.34
N VAL A 59 -18.02 -9.10 -14.73
CA VAL A 59 -18.15 -7.77 -15.37
C VAL A 59 -18.29 -7.88 -16.90
N VAL A 60 -18.57 -9.07 -17.44
CA VAL A 60 -18.87 -9.33 -18.87
C VAL A 60 -20.32 -9.77 -19.02
#